data_AF-A0A5E4NQ38-F1
#
_entry.id   AF-A0A5E4NQ38-F1
#
_cell.length_a   1.000
_cell.length_b   1.000
_cell.length_c   1.000
_cell.angle_alpha   90.00
_cell.angle_beta   90.00
_cell.angle_gamma   90.00
#
_symmetry.space_group_name_H-M   'P 1'
#
loop_
_entity.id
_entity.type
_entity.pdbx_description
1 polymer ?
#
loop_
_entity_poly.entity_id
_entity_poly.type
_entity_poly.pdbx_seq_one_letter_code
_entity_poly.pdbx_strand_id
1 'polypeptide(L)'
;MAPGMAFDCALKITKGELELLSDYDKVLMMEAGIRGLLIQAVKRYSKANSSKVPDYDPSKPESTIAYLDAMNLHGWAMMQYLPKNGFELYDKDLSTENILRLLDGMDDTSPVGLISENDTTGSKINKLVANLMEKTKYVVHYRILKQALSAGLVLIKVHRILKFNQSPWLEKYIELNTTMRRNAENDFEKDFFKLMNNAVFGKTMENVRNCMQMKLISDEKQCLK
;
A
#
# COMPACT_ATOMS: atom_id res chain seq x y z
N MET A 1 4.89 22.80 1.48
CA MET A 1 4.54 23.44 0.19
C MET A 1 4.51 22.42 -0.95
N ALA A 2 5.60 21.69 -1.24
CA ALA A 2 5.66 20.75 -2.39
C ALA A 2 4.57 19.65 -2.47
N PRO A 3 4.14 18.95 -1.39
CA PRO A 3 3.20 17.81 -1.53
C PRO A 3 1.79 18.18 -1.99
N GLY A 4 1.26 19.33 -1.53
CA GLY A 4 -0.04 19.83 -2.01
C GLY A 4 0.02 20.16 -3.50
N MET A 5 1.01 20.97 -3.89
CA MET A 5 1.24 21.33 -5.30
C MET A 5 1.39 20.09 -6.20
N ALA A 6 2.14 19.07 -5.78
CA ALA A 6 2.33 17.85 -6.56
C ALA A 6 1.00 17.10 -6.77
N PHE A 7 0.17 17.01 -5.73
CA PHE A 7 -1.15 16.38 -5.80
C PHE A 7 -2.14 17.18 -6.66
N ASP A 8 -2.18 18.50 -6.50
CA ASP A 8 -3.02 19.39 -7.32
C ASP A 8 -2.62 19.33 -8.80
N CYS A 9 -1.32 19.28 -9.10
CA CYS A 9 -0.80 19.04 -10.44
C CYS A 9 -1.24 17.67 -10.98
N ALA A 10 -1.16 16.61 -10.17
CA ALA A 10 -1.59 15.27 -10.57
C ALA A 10 -3.07 15.25 -10.95
N LEU A 11 -3.96 15.76 -10.08
CA LEU A 11 -5.39 15.86 -10.36
C LEU A 11 -5.68 16.71 -11.61
N LYS A 12 -4.98 17.83 -11.79
CA LYS A 12 -5.15 18.71 -12.97
C LYS A 12 -4.72 18.05 -14.29
N ILE A 13 -3.65 17.25 -14.27
CA ILE A 13 -3.11 16.56 -15.45
C ILE A 13 -3.95 15.35 -15.84
N THR A 14 -4.44 14.60 -14.84
CA THR A 14 -5.23 13.39 -15.03
C THR A 14 -6.72 13.68 -15.22
N LYS A 15 -7.18 14.87 -14.79
CA LYS A 15 -8.60 15.20 -14.57
C LYS A 15 -9.26 14.21 -13.59
N GLY A 16 -8.50 13.82 -12.57
CA GLY A 16 -8.95 12.89 -11.54
C GLY A 16 -10.02 13.52 -10.64
N GLU A 17 -11.20 12.92 -10.62
CA GLU A 17 -12.27 13.21 -9.67
C GLU A 17 -12.27 12.14 -8.58
N LEU A 18 -12.06 12.55 -7.32
CA LEU A 18 -12.04 11.64 -6.17
C LEU A 18 -13.22 11.94 -5.26
N GLU A 19 -13.86 10.89 -4.74
CA GLU A 19 -14.90 11.04 -3.72
C GLU A 19 -14.26 11.28 -2.34
N LEU A 20 -14.76 12.28 -1.62
CA LEU A 20 -14.38 12.51 -0.24
C LEU A 20 -15.07 11.48 0.67
N LEU A 21 -14.29 10.58 1.26
CA LEU A 21 -14.79 9.61 2.23
C LEU A 21 -15.17 10.29 3.55
N SER A 22 -16.43 10.63 3.70
CA SER A 22 -16.99 11.35 4.86
C SER A 22 -17.49 10.43 5.99
N ASP A 23 -17.73 9.15 5.68
CA ASP A 23 -18.19 8.16 6.65
C ASP A 23 -17.05 7.71 7.57
N TYR A 24 -17.25 7.95 8.88
CA TYR A 24 -16.24 7.69 9.90
C TYR A 24 -15.84 6.22 10.03
N ASP A 25 -16.79 5.28 9.90
CA ASP A 25 -16.50 3.84 10.01
C ASP A 25 -15.77 3.31 8.78
N LYS A 26 -16.07 3.87 7.60
CA LYS A 26 -15.31 3.57 6.36
C LYS A 26 -13.89 4.13 6.44
N VAL A 27 -13.71 5.36 6.96
CA VAL A 27 -12.39 5.96 7.21
C VAL A 27 -11.58 5.11 8.20
N LEU A 28 -12.15 4.74 9.35
CA LEU A 28 -11.49 3.88 10.33
C LEU A 28 -11.11 2.52 9.75
N MET A 29 -11.96 1.93 8.90
CA MET A 29 -11.65 0.67 8.23
C MET A 29 -10.46 0.82 7.27
N MET A 30 -10.41 1.89 6.46
CA MET A 30 -9.26 2.17 5.61
C MET A 30 -7.98 2.38 6.42
N GLU A 31 -8.00 3.23 7.45
CA GLU A 31 -6.86 3.49 8.34
C GLU A 31 -6.36 2.19 8.99
N ALA A 32 -7.27 1.34 9.47
CA ALA A 32 -6.96 0.02 10.04
C ALA A 32 -6.40 -0.97 9.01
N GLY A 33 -6.54 -0.71 7.71
CA GLY A 33 -5.94 -1.47 6.61
C GLY A 33 -4.56 -0.97 6.18
N ILE A 34 -4.15 0.26 6.53
CA ILE A 34 -2.84 0.81 6.14
C ILE A 34 -1.71 0.01 6.80
N ARG A 35 -0.68 -0.35 6.00
CA ARG A 35 0.52 -1.05 6.47
C ARG A 35 1.77 -0.36 5.92
N GLY A 36 2.85 -0.41 6.70
CA GLY A 36 4.18 -0.02 6.25
C GLY A 36 4.83 -1.07 5.34
N LEU A 37 6.06 -0.80 4.94
CA LEU A 37 6.87 -1.71 4.12
C LEU A 37 7.01 -3.11 4.75
N LEU A 38 7.01 -4.13 3.90
CA LEU A 38 7.36 -5.50 4.31
C LEU A 38 8.87 -5.57 4.53
N ILE A 39 9.29 -5.96 5.73
CA ILE A 39 10.69 -6.19 6.08
C ILE A 39 10.82 -7.62 6.58
N GLN A 40 11.60 -8.45 5.88
CA GLN A 40 11.80 -9.85 6.22
C GLN A 40 13.29 -10.23 6.12
N ALA A 41 13.87 -10.64 7.25
CA ALA A 41 15.26 -11.10 7.34
C ALA A 41 15.28 -12.58 7.75
N VAL A 42 14.91 -13.47 6.82
CA VAL A 42 14.77 -14.93 7.10
C VAL A 42 16.11 -15.57 7.48
N LYS A 43 17.18 -15.19 6.79
CA LYS A 43 18.53 -15.72 7.00
C LYS A 43 19.45 -14.60 7.49
N ARG A 44 19.87 -14.67 8.77
CA ARG A 44 20.68 -13.64 9.44
C ARG A 44 22.10 -13.48 8.88
N TYR A 45 22.64 -14.54 8.27
CA TYR A 45 23.98 -14.54 7.69
C TYR A 45 24.04 -15.46 6.47
N SER A 46 24.58 -14.94 5.37
CA SER A 46 24.90 -15.67 4.15
C SER A 46 26.30 -15.29 3.70
N LYS A 47 27.11 -16.29 3.32
CA LYS A 47 28.42 -16.10 2.70
C LYS A 47 28.41 -16.79 1.33
N ALA A 48 28.89 -16.08 0.31
CA ALA A 48 29.16 -16.65 -1.01
C ALA A 48 30.52 -17.35 -1.01
N ASN A 49 30.62 -18.51 -1.65
CA ASN A 49 31.90 -19.14 -1.96
C ASN A 49 32.25 -18.84 -3.41
N SER A 50 33.02 -17.78 -3.67
CA SER A 50 33.43 -17.43 -5.04
C SER A 50 34.93 -17.21 -5.11
N SER A 51 35.51 -17.58 -6.25
CA SER A 51 36.91 -17.31 -6.65
C SER A 51 37.36 -15.85 -6.48
N LYS A 52 36.41 -14.91 -6.31
CA LYS A 52 36.64 -13.47 -6.15
C LYS A 52 36.73 -12.98 -4.70
N VAL A 53 36.59 -13.84 -3.69
CA VAL A 53 36.71 -13.45 -2.26
C VAL A 53 37.91 -14.12 -1.58
N PRO A 54 38.55 -13.49 -0.56
CA PRO A 54 39.79 -14.02 0.05
C PRO A 54 39.64 -15.41 0.66
N ASP A 55 38.46 -15.71 1.22
CA ASP A 55 38.17 -16.97 1.91
C ASP A 55 37.57 -18.03 0.97
N TYR A 56 37.96 -18.04 -0.32
CA TYR A 56 37.49 -19.01 -1.29
C TYR A 56 37.96 -20.42 -0.96
N ASP A 57 37.05 -21.38 -1.03
CA ASP A 57 37.34 -22.81 -0.84
C ASP A 57 37.05 -23.59 -2.13
N PRO A 58 38.09 -24.04 -2.85
CA PRO A 58 37.94 -24.85 -4.07
C PRO A 58 37.27 -26.22 -3.85
N SER A 59 37.20 -26.72 -2.61
CA SER A 59 36.50 -27.97 -2.29
C SER A 59 34.98 -27.81 -2.17
N LYS A 60 34.49 -26.56 -2.10
CA LYS A 60 33.07 -26.23 -2.01
C LYS A 60 32.53 -25.74 -3.36
N PRO A 61 31.24 -25.95 -3.68
CA PRO A 61 30.65 -25.43 -4.91
C PRO A 61 30.74 -23.91 -4.97
N GLU A 62 30.97 -23.36 -6.17
CA GLU A 62 30.95 -21.91 -6.37
C GLU A 62 29.52 -21.37 -6.22
N SER A 63 29.40 -20.22 -5.55
CA SER A 63 28.12 -19.56 -5.25
C SER A 63 28.30 -18.06 -5.13
N THR A 64 27.26 -17.32 -5.48
CA THR A 64 27.19 -15.86 -5.43
C THR A 64 25.96 -15.42 -4.64
N ILE A 65 25.97 -14.19 -4.14
CA ILE A 65 24.79 -13.55 -3.54
C ILE A 65 24.33 -12.47 -4.53
N ALA A 66 23.10 -12.58 -5.00
CA ALA A 66 22.46 -11.55 -5.81
C ALA A 66 21.90 -10.45 -4.91
N TYR A 67 22.17 -9.19 -5.24
CA TYR A 67 21.46 -8.03 -4.71
C TYR A 67 20.53 -7.51 -5.80
N LEU A 68 19.23 -7.48 -5.51
CA LEU A 68 18.19 -7.02 -6.42
C LEU A 68 17.46 -5.85 -5.74
N ASP A 69 17.39 -4.70 -6.43
CA ASP A 69 16.65 -3.52 -5.98
C ASP A 69 15.58 -3.13 -7.00
N ALA A 70 14.41 -2.74 -6.51
CA ALA A 70 13.25 -2.41 -7.31
C ALA A 70 13.14 -0.89 -7.48
N MET A 71 13.70 -0.38 -8.58
CA MET A 71 13.68 1.05 -8.87
C MET A 71 12.24 1.58 -9.01
N ASN A 72 11.94 2.70 -8.33
CA ASN A 72 10.67 3.44 -8.44
C ASN A 72 9.40 2.63 -8.08
N LEU A 73 9.48 1.73 -7.08
CA LEU A 73 8.37 0.88 -6.63
C LEU A 73 7.06 1.67 -6.35
N HIS A 74 7.14 2.83 -5.70
CA HIS A 74 5.97 3.69 -5.45
C HIS A 74 5.36 4.24 -6.74
N GLY A 75 6.18 4.60 -7.73
CA GLY A 75 5.70 5.02 -9.05
C GLY A 75 4.93 3.90 -9.74
N TRP A 76 5.50 2.71 -9.81
CA TRP A 76 4.83 1.54 -10.40
C TRP A 76 3.50 1.21 -9.68
N ALA A 77 3.47 1.28 -8.36
CA ALA A 77 2.26 1.06 -7.56
C ALA A 77 1.18 2.14 -7.82
N MET A 78 1.57 3.40 -8.02
CA MET A 78 0.64 4.48 -8.36
C MET A 78 0.09 4.40 -9.79
N MET A 79 0.72 3.64 -10.69
CA MET A 79 0.17 3.36 -12.03
C MET A 79 -0.92 2.28 -12.01
N GLN A 80 -1.07 1.53 -10.91
CA GLN A 80 -2.09 0.48 -10.81
C GLN A 80 -3.51 1.04 -10.65
N TYR A 81 -4.53 0.19 -10.74
CA TYR A 81 -5.90 0.57 -10.43
C TYR A 81 -6.01 0.92 -8.94
N LEU A 82 -6.21 2.21 -8.65
CA LEU A 82 -6.34 2.78 -7.31
C LEU A 82 -7.81 3.12 -7.01
N PRO A 83 -8.26 3.06 -5.74
CA PRO A 83 -9.60 3.51 -5.33
C PRO A 83 -9.89 4.94 -5.80
N LYS A 84 -11.13 5.19 -6.23
CA LYS A 84 -11.58 6.50 -6.77
C LYS A 84 -12.84 7.02 -6.08
N ASN A 85 -13.92 6.23 -6.11
CA ASN A 85 -15.26 6.60 -5.64
C ASN A 85 -16.15 5.35 -5.45
N GLY A 86 -17.43 5.54 -5.11
CA GLY A 86 -18.41 4.47 -4.93
C GLY A 86 -18.18 3.66 -3.66
N PHE A 87 -17.81 4.32 -2.56
CA PHE A 87 -17.42 3.67 -1.31
C PHE A 87 -18.61 3.11 -0.54
N GLU A 88 -18.96 1.86 -0.81
CA GLU A 88 -20.16 1.17 -0.32
C GLU A 88 -19.80 -0.02 0.58
N LEU A 89 -20.56 -0.23 1.65
CA LEU A 89 -20.49 -1.51 2.37
C LEU A 89 -21.18 -2.59 1.53
N TYR A 90 -20.52 -3.74 1.36
CA TYR A 90 -21.09 -4.89 0.67
C TYR A 90 -22.20 -5.51 1.54
N ASP A 91 -23.39 -5.61 0.97
CA ASP A 91 -24.65 -5.96 1.63
C ASP A 91 -25.11 -7.41 1.36
N LYS A 92 -24.41 -8.13 0.48
CA LYS A 92 -24.72 -9.53 0.12
C LYS A 92 -24.00 -10.52 1.03
N ASP A 93 -24.22 -11.81 0.76
CA ASP A 93 -23.64 -12.91 1.54
C ASP A 93 -22.12 -12.79 1.73
N LEU A 94 -21.70 -12.88 2.99
CA LEU A 94 -20.30 -12.84 3.43
C LEU A 94 -19.72 -14.23 3.72
N SER A 95 -20.42 -15.30 3.33
CA SER A 95 -19.90 -16.67 3.40
C SER A 95 -18.55 -16.79 2.68
N THR A 96 -17.63 -17.57 3.25
CA THR A 96 -16.29 -17.77 2.68
C THR A 96 -16.36 -18.31 1.25
N GLU A 97 -17.34 -19.17 0.94
CA GLU A 97 -17.57 -19.70 -0.41
C GLU A 97 -17.96 -18.60 -1.41
N ASN A 98 -18.88 -17.71 -1.06
CA ASN A 98 -19.26 -16.58 -1.93
C ASN A 98 -18.09 -15.61 -2.14
N ILE A 99 -17.33 -15.31 -1.08
CA ILE A 99 -16.20 -14.38 -1.17
C ILE A 99 -15.03 -14.98 -1.96
N LEU A 100 -14.76 -16.28 -1.86
CA LEU A 100 -13.76 -16.95 -2.71
C LEU A 100 -14.16 -16.87 -4.19
N ARG A 101 -15.41 -17.20 -4.53
CA ARG A 101 -15.94 -17.05 -5.91
C ARG A 101 -15.81 -15.61 -6.44
N LEU A 102 -16.10 -14.62 -5.60
CA LEU A 102 -15.97 -13.21 -5.94
C LEU A 102 -14.50 -12.84 -6.22
N LEU A 103 -13.56 -13.31 -5.39
CA LEU A 103 -12.13 -13.07 -5.56
C LEU A 103 -11.54 -13.78 -6.79
N ASP A 104 -12.05 -14.97 -7.14
CA ASP A 104 -11.62 -15.71 -8.33
C ASP A 104 -11.93 -14.91 -9.61
N GLY A 105 -13.12 -14.31 -9.68
CA GLY A 105 -13.55 -13.44 -10.77
C GLY A 105 -12.92 -12.03 -10.81
N MET A 106 -11.97 -11.70 -9.92
CA MET A 106 -11.29 -10.41 -9.86
C MET A 106 -9.80 -10.49 -10.23
N ASP A 107 -9.29 -9.44 -10.85
CA ASP A 107 -7.89 -9.25 -11.26
C ASP A 107 -7.37 -7.84 -10.88
N ASP A 108 -6.12 -7.57 -11.24
CA ASP A 108 -5.43 -6.30 -10.98
C ASP A 108 -5.93 -5.10 -11.80
N THR A 109 -6.79 -5.34 -12.79
CA THR A 109 -7.42 -4.34 -13.69
C THR A 109 -8.93 -4.22 -13.51
N SER A 110 -9.49 -4.94 -12.55
CA SER A 110 -10.93 -4.96 -12.31
C SER A 110 -11.43 -3.56 -11.91
N PRO A 111 -12.52 -3.04 -12.51
CA PRO A 111 -12.99 -1.68 -12.25
C PRO A 111 -13.57 -1.49 -10.83
N VAL A 112 -13.79 -2.59 -10.11
CA VAL A 112 -14.22 -2.62 -8.71
C VAL A 112 -13.10 -3.24 -7.88
N GLY A 113 -12.80 -2.65 -6.72
CA GLY A 113 -11.93 -3.19 -5.70
C GLY A 113 -12.68 -3.45 -4.40
N LEU A 114 -12.10 -4.30 -3.56
CA LEU A 114 -12.62 -4.65 -2.23
C LEU A 114 -11.52 -4.51 -1.17
N ILE A 115 -11.89 -4.00 0.00
CA ILE A 115 -11.13 -4.09 1.25
C ILE A 115 -12.01 -4.85 2.24
N SER A 116 -11.52 -5.95 2.81
CA SER A 116 -12.29 -6.82 3.71
C SER A 116 -11.65 -6.93 5.08
N GLU A 117 -12.47 -6.96 6.13
CA GLU A 117 -12.07 -7.21 7.51
C GLU A 117 -12.32 -8.68 7.85
N ASN A 118 -11.24 -9.44 8.05
CA ASN A 118 -11.31 -10.91 8.07
C ASN A 118 -10.70 -11.51 9.34
N ASP A 119 -11.19 -12.68 9.73
CA ASP A 119 -10.45 -13.59 10.62
C ASP A 119 -9.70 -14.63 9.78
N THR A 120 -8.39 -14.71 10.00
CA THR A 120 -7.47 -15.70 9.42
C THR A 120 -6.42 -16.09 10.46
N THR A 121 -5.55 -17.05 10.15
CA THR A 121 -4.35 -17.33 10.97
C THR A 121 -3.23 -16.30 10.66
N GLY A 122 -2.72 -15.52 11.63
CA GLY A 122 -1.74 -14.41 11.47
C GLY A 122 -0.78 -13.92 12.60
N SER A 123 -1.12 -12.98 13.54
CA SER A 123 -0.33 -12.52 14.76
C SER A 123 -0.86 -11.24 15.49
N LYS A 124 -0.62 -11.10 16.83
CA LYS A 124 -0.82 -9.91 17.71
C LYS A 124 0.08 -8.68 17.43
N ILE A 125 0.90 -8.71 16.38
CA ILE A 125 1.94 -7.69 16.11
C ILE A 125 1.45 -6.69 15.06
N ASN A 126 1.45 -5.38 15.40
CA ASN A 126 1.05 -4.29 14.49
C ASN A 126 2.05 -4.03 13.34
N LYS A 127 3.29 -4.54 13.43
CA LYS A 127 4.26 -4.47 12.33
C LYS A 127 3.95 -5.53 11.27
N LEU A 128 4.11 -5.16 10.00
CA LEU A 128 3.97 -6.09 8.87
C LEU A 128 5.14 -7.08 8.84
N VAL A 129 5.00 -8.16 9.60
CA VAL A 129 5.96 -9.27 9.69
C VAL A 129 5.31 -10.50 9.06
N ALA A 130 6.01 -11.17 8.15
CA ALA A 130 5.62 -12.48 7.65
C ALA A 130 5.69 -13.50 8.80
N ASN A 131 4.52 -13.86 9.35
CA ASN A 131 4.34 -14.80 10.46
C ASN A 131 3.06 -15.62 10.30
N LEU A 132 3.01 -16.77 10.99
CA LEU A 132 2.02 -17.84 10.84
C LEU A 132 1.11 -18.01 12.09
N MET A 133 0.78 -16.93 12.81
CA MET A 133 0.07 -16.95 14.12
C MET A 133 -1.47 -16.80 13.98
N GLU A 134 -2.16 -15.92 14.75
CA GLU A 134 -3.60 -15.45 14.78
C GLU A 134 -3.98 -14.05 14.20
N LYS A 135 -4.73 -13.88 13.10
CA LYS A 135 -5.09 -12.59 12.43
C LYS A 135 -6.61 -12.33 12.57
N THR A 136 -7.07 -11.84 13.70
CA THR A 136 -8.49 -11.50 13.89
C THR A 136 -8.78 -10.06 13.45
N LYS A 137 -9.95 -9.83 12.83
CA LYS A 137 -10.40 -8.54 12.29
C LYS A 137 -9.33 -7.79 11.49
N TYR A 138 -8.59 -8.54 10.66
CA TYR A 138 -7.52 -7.99 9.86
C TYR A 138 -8.08 -7.38 8.58
N VAL A 139 -7.99 -6.06 8.47
CA VAL A 139 -8.35 -5.34 7.25
C VAL A 139 -7.27 -5.54 6.17
N VAL A 140 -7.68 -5.98 4.98
CA VAL A 140 -6.80 -6.32 3.86
C VAL A 140 -7.45 -6.03 2.51
N HIS A 141 -6.65 -5.60 1.53
CA HIS A 141 -7.07 -5.37 0.15
C HIS A 141 -7.18 -6.70 -0.63
N TYR A 142 -8.17 -6.82 -1.53
CA TYR A 142 -8.48 -8.07 -2.23
C TYR A 142 -7.28 -8.74 -2.92
N ARG A 143 -6.37 -7.95 -3.53
CA ARG A 143 -5.13 -8.45 -4.17
C ARG A 143 -4.22 -9.18 -3.18
N ILE A 144 -4.02 -8.59 -1.99
CA ILE A 144 -3.19 -9.15 -0.93
C ILE A 144 -3.87 -10.39 -0.34
N LEU A 145 -5.20 -10.37 -0.20
CA LEU A 145 -5.96 -11.54 0.24
C LEU A 145 -5.84 -12.70 -0.78
N LYS A 146 -5.99 -12.43 -2.09
CA LYS A 146 -5.83 -13.42 -3.16
C LYS A 146 -4.41 -14.02 -3.19
N GLN A 147 -3.38 -13.18 -3.02
CA GLN A 147 -1.99 -13.63 -2.89
C GLN A 147 -1.74 -14.46 -1.62
N ALA A 148 -2.37 -14.10 -0.49
CA ALA A 148 -2.21 -14.84 0.75
C ALA A 148 -2.93 -16.21 0.69
N LEU A 149 -4.13 -16.26 0.09
CA LEU A 149 -4.88 -17.49 -0.17
C LEU A 149 -4.07 -18.46 -1.06
N SER A 150 -3.46 -17.97 -2.15
CA SER A 150 -2.62 -18.81 -3.02
C SER A 150 -1.31 -19.25 -2.36
N ALA A 151 -0.82 -18.51 -1.35
CA ALA A 151 0.27 -18.91 -0.48
C ALA A 151 -0.14 -19.87 0.66
N GLY A 152 -1.41 -20.31 0.71
CA GLY A 152 -1.92 -21.28 1.68
C GLY A 152 -2.59 -20.71 2.93
N LEU A 153 -2.89 -19.40 2.97
CA LEU A 153 -3.70 -18.82 4.04
C LEU A 153 -5.13 -19.38 3.99
N VAL A 154 -5.69 -19.76 5.14
CA VAL A 154 -7.09 -20.17 5.26
C VAL A 154 -7.94 -19.00 5.76
N LEU A 155 -8.97 -18.64 4.99
CA LEU A 155 -9.96 -17.63 5.36
C LEU A 155 -11.05 -18.27 6.22
N ILE A 156 -11.16 -17.86 7.47
CA ILE A 156 -12.13 -18.43 8.43
C ILE A 156 -13.46 -17.68 8.36
N LYS A 157 -13.40 -16.34 8.39
CA LYS A 157 -14.59 -15.47 8.39
C LYS A 157 -14.30 -14.12 7.76
N VAL A 158 -15.30 -13.57 7.07
CA VAL A 158 -15.36 -12.15 6.67
C VAL A 158 -16.40 -11.45 7.56
N HIS A 159 -16.04 -10.33 8.19
CA HIS A 159 -16.96 -9.55 9.03
C HIS A 159 -17.66 -8.43 8.27
N ARG A 160 -16.94 -7.78 7.35
CA ARG A 160 -17.43 -6.68 6.51
C ARG A 160 -16.51 -6.47 5.32
N ILE A 161 -17.06 -5.95 4.23
CA ILE A 161 -16.31 -5.58 3.03
C ILE A 161 -16.71 -4.15 2.63
N LEU A 162 -15.70 -3.31 2.40
CA LEU A 162 -15.83 -2.03 1.73
C LEU A 162 -15.52 -2.23 0.24
N LYS A 163 -16.53 -2.02 -0.60
CA LYS A 163 -16.47 -2.03 -2.05
C LYS A 163 -16.26 -0.61 -2.58
N PHE A 164 -15.53 -0.48 -3.68
CA PHE A 164 -15.30 0.81 -4.35
C PHE A 164 -14.97 0.63 -5.82
N ASN A 165 -15.17 1.67 -6.61
CA ASN A 165 -14.66 1.76 -7.97
C ASN A 165 -13.17 2.15 -7.93
N GLN A 166 -12.38 1.55 -8.82
CA GLN A 166 -10.95 1.80 -8.96
C GLN A 166 -10.56 1.94 -10.43
N SER A 167 -9.52 2.74 -10.69
CA SER A 167 -9.01 3.01 -12.04
C SER A 167 -7.54 3.45 -11.96
N PRO A 168 -6.74 3.40 -13.05
CA PRO A 168 -5.34 3.81 -13.04
C PRO A 168 -5.21 5.34 -13.13
N TRP A 169 -5.91 6.06 -12.25
CA TRP A 169 -6.14 7.50 -12.38
C TRP A 169 -4.90 8.38 -12.13
N LEU A 170 -3.82 7.82 -11.56
CA LEU A 170 -2.52 8.48 -11.45
C LEU A 170 -1.53 8.10 -12.57
N GLU A 171 -1.81 7.07 -13.37
CA GLU A 171 -0.86 6.47 -14.32
C GLU A 171 -0.22 7.52 -15.24
N LYS A 172 -1.04 8.27 -15.96
CA LYS A 172 -0.62 9.34 -16.87
C LYS A 172 0.27 10.40 -16.22
N TYR A 173 0.10 10.69 -14.92
CA TYR A 173 0.94 11.63 -14.20
C TYR A 173 2.32 11.02 -13.86
N ILE A 174 2.34 9.76 -13.45
CA ILE A 174 3.59 9.03 -13.17
C ILE A 174 4.40 8.79 -14.44
N GLU A 175 3.74 8.45 -15.56
CA GLU A 175 4.37 8.32 -16.87
C GLU A 175 5.00 9.63 -17.35
N LEU A 176 4.28 10.75 -17.20
CA LEU A 176 4.78 12.09 -17.52
C LEU A 176 6.05 12.41 -16.72
N ASN A 177 5.99 12.28 -15.38
CA ASN A 177 7.15 12.54 -14.53
C ASN A 177 8.30 11.57 -14.82
N THR A 178 8.02 10.32 -15.16
CA THR A 178 9.05 9.33 -15.52
C THR A 178 9.72 9.66 -16.85
N THR A 179 8.95 10.16 -17.83
CA THR A 179 9.45 10.63 -19.12
C THR A 179 10.28 11.90 -18.96
N MET A 180 9.79 12.89 -18.22
CA MET A 180 10.52 14.13 -17.94
C MET A 180 11.82 13.83 -17.18
N ARG A 181 11.80 12.93 -16.18
CA ARG A 181 12.99 12.48 -15.46
C ARG A 181 14.02 11.76 -16.34
N ARG A 182 13.57 11.04 -17.38
CA ARG A 182 14.45 10.38 -18.35
C ARG A 182 15.14 11.39 -19.26
N ASN A 183 14.43 12.45 -19.63
CA ASN A 183 14.91 13.48 -20.56
C ASN A 183 15.66 14.64 -19.87
N ALA A 184 15.66 14.69 -18.54
CA ALA A 184 16.28 15.73 -17.73
C ALA A 184 17.81 15.81 -17.93
N GLU A 185 18.29 17.00 -18.30
CA GLU A 185 19.70 17.24 -18.65
C GLU A 185 20.60 17.38 -17.42
N ASN A 186 20.02 17.79 -16.29
CA ASN A 186 20.74 18.04 -15.03
C ASN A 186 20.13 17.25 -13.85
N ASP A 187 20.91 17.08 -12.78
CA ASP A 187 20.49 16.27 -11.64
C ASP A 187 19.40 16.93 -10.79
N PHE A 188 19.30 18.27 -10.81
CA PHE A 188 18.22 19.00 -10.16
C PHE A 188 16.85 18.63 -10.74
N GLU A 189 16.70 18.61 -12.06
CA GLU A 189 15.46 18.16 -12.73
C GLU A 189 15.17 16.68 -12.45
N LYS A 190 16.19 15.81 -12.48
CA LYS A 190 16.02 14.37 -12.19
C LYS A 190 15.49 14.14 -10.78
N ASP A 191 16.00 14.87 -9.79
CA ASP A 191 15.53 14.79 -8.41
C ASP A 191 14.20 15.54 -8.20
N PHE A 192 13.91 16.60 -8.97
CA PHE A 192 12.61 17.27 -8.97
C PHE A 192 11.48 16.31 -9.38
N PHE A 193 11.55 15.67 -10.55
CA PHE A 193 10.50 14.75 -10.99
C PHE A 193 10.38 13.48 -10.11
N LYS A 194 11.49 13.02 -9.52
CA LYS A 194 11.50 11.97 -8.48
C LYS A 194 10.78 12.43 -7.21
N LEU A 195 11.04 13.65 -6.74
CA LEU A 195 10.39 14.25 -5.58
C LEU A 195 8.88 14.39 -5.82
N MET A 196 8.46 14.83 -7.01
CA MET A 196 7.03 15.00 -7.35
C MET A 196 6.26 13.68 -7.24
N ASN A 197 6.80 12.57 -7.76
CA ASN A 197 6.19 11.24 -7.58
C ASN A 197 6.11 10.85 -6.09
N ASN A 198 7.21 10.97 -5.35
CA ASN A 198 7.24 10.62 -3.92
C ASN A 198 6.30 11.51 -3.08
N ALA A 199 6.14 12.78 -3.46
CA ALA A 199 5.30 13.73 -2.77
C ALA A 199 3.80 13.45 -2.97
N VAL A 200 3.38 13.01 -4.17
CA VAL A 200 2.01 12.53 -4.41
C VAL A 200 1.73 11.29 -3.55
N PHE A 201 2.63 10.30 -3.51
CA PHE A 201 2.47 9.12 -2.65
C PHE A 201 2.37 9.48 -1.16
N GLY A 202 3.22 10.40 -0.70
CA GLY A 202 3.16 10.89 0.69
C GLY A 202 1.86 11.64 1.00
N LYS A 203 1.31 12.37 0.03
CA LYS A 203 0.06 13.14 0.19
C LYS A 203 -1.18 12.25 0.19
N THR A 204 -1.23 11.18 -0.61
CA THR A 204 -2.35 10.22 -0.59
C THR A 204 -2.38 9.35 0.66
N MET A 205 -1.27 9.26 1.41
CA MET A 205 -1.14 8.52 2.67
C MET A 205 -1.06 9.45 3.91
N GLU A 206 -1.38 10.74 3.76
CA GLU A 206 -1.27 11.72 4.84
C GLU A 206 -2.35 11.52 5.92
N ASN A 207 -1.94 11.33 7.18
CA ASN A 207 -2.88 11.29 8.30
C ASN A 207 -3.19 12.72 8.79
N VAL A 208 -4.36 13.23 8.40
CA VAL A 208 -4.81 14.60 8.71
C VAL A 208 -5.02 14.83 10.22
N ARG A 209 -5.25 13.78 11.03
CA ARG A 209 -5.38 13.93 12.50
C ARG A 209 -4.09 14.44 13.15
N ASN A 210 -2.93 14.16 12.57
CA ASN A 210 -1.64 14.70 13.05
C ASN A 210 -1.53 16.22 12.90
N CYS A 211 -2.38 16.83 12.06
CA CYS A 211 -2.46 18.28 11.86
C CYS A 211 -3.51 18.95 12.76
N MET A 212 -4.22 18.18 13.60
CA MET A 212 -5.24 18.70 14.53
C MET A 212 -4.76 18.64 15.98
N GLN A 213 -4.72 19.79 16.66
CA GLN A 213 -4.55 19.83 18.12
C GLN A 213 -5.92 19.99 18.78
N MET A 214 -6.46 18.89 19.33
CA MET A 214 -7.61 18.95 20.24
C MET A 214 -7.10 18.92 21.69
N LYS A 215 -7.41 19.97 22.46
CA LYS A 215 -7.34 19.95 23.92
C LYS A 215 -8.74 19.69 24.46
N LEU A 216 -8.91 18.65 25.27
CA LEU A 216 -10.15 18.45 26.03
C LEU A 216 -10.00 19.18 27.36
N ILE A 217 -10.94 20.08 27.67
CA ILE A 217 -10.79 21.07 28.73
C ILE A 217 -11.95 20.91 29.73
N SER A 218 -11.63 20.84 31.02
CA SER A 218 -12.60 20.63 32.11
C SER A 218 -12.70 21.79 33.11
N ASP A 219 -12.00 22.91 32.86
CA ASP A 219 -11.98 24.12 33.67
C ASP A 219 -11.92 25.34 32.73
N GLU A 220 -12.79 26.34 32.94
CA GLU A 220 -12.84 27.56 32.12
C GLU A 220 -11.48 28.27 32.05
N LYS A 221 -10.69 28.24 33.13
CA LYS A 221 -9.36 28.88 33.18
C LYS A 221 -8.34 28.29 32.21
N GLN A 222 -8.57 27.05 31.75
CA GLN A 222 -7.73 26.38 30.77
C GLN A 222 -8.18 26.65 29.32
N CYS A 223 -9.41 27.15 29.12
CA CYS A 223 -9.95 27.50 27.80
C CYS A 223 -9.40 28.84 27.28
N LEU A 224 -8.93 29.70 28.17
CA LEU A 224 -8.40 31.04 27.88
C LEU A 224 -6.87 31.06 27.58
N LYS A 225 -6.28 29.92 27.16
CA LYS A 225 -4.83 29.74 26.89
C LYS A 225 -4.50 28.95 25.61
#